data_AF-A0A0P7GL36-F1
#
_entry.id   AF-A0A0P7GL36-F1
#
_cell.length_a   1.000
_cell.length_b   1.000
_cell.length_c   1.000
_cell.angle_alpha   90.00
_cell.angle_beta   90.00
_cell.angle_gamma   90.00
#
_symmetry.space_group_name_H-M   'P 1'
#
loop_
_entity.id
_entity.type
_entity.pdbx_description
1 polymer ?
#
loop_
_entity_poly.entity_id
_entity_poly.type
_entity_poly.pdbx_seq_one_letter_code
_entity_poly.pdbx_strand_id
1 'polypeptide(L)'
;MVGGSIHVGKHQDDLREFVSEHHEALAEMPTAFFQVSLSSATEENREAAAGYVETFISDTGWHPDRIAQFGGALRFSEYGFLKRLMMKRIAKDLLEEETSTSSDVEFTDWNAVDAFAADVASFVEGRLGVPPDEAEPAGR
;
A
#
# COMPACT_ATOMS: atom_id res chain seq x y z
N MET A 1 -7.30 2.18 9.72
CA MET A 1 -6.63 1.96 8.42
C MET A 1 -5.88 0.64 8.50
N VAL A 2 -5.92 -0.18 7.45
CA VAL A 2 -5.24 -1.47 7.35
C VAL A 2 -4.26 -1.42 6.19
N GLY A 3 -3.06 -1.97 6.36
CA GLY A 3 -2.01 -1.95 5.35
C GLY A 3 -1.38 -3.32 5.15
N GLY A 4 -1.12 -3.70 3.90
CA GLY A 4 -0.53 -4.99 3.57
C GLY A 4 0.54 -4.91 2.49
N SER A 5 1.47 -5.86 2.51
CA SER A 5 2.44 -6.04 1.43
C SER A 5 2.19 -7.35 0.70
N ILE A 6 2.37 -7.35 -0.63
CA ILE A 6 2.28 -8.57 -1.44
C ILE A 6 3.62 -9.29 -1.46
N HIS A 7 3.61 -10.55 -1.01
CA HIS A 7 4.74 -11.45 -1.15
C HIS A 7 4.28 -12.70 -1.88
N VAL A 8 4.96 -13.05 -2.98
CA VAL A 8 4.65 -14.24 -3.78
C VAL A 8 3.17 -14.26 -4.21
N GLY A 9 2.64 -13.09 -4.60
CA GLY A 9 1.29 -12.95 -5.16
C GLY A 9 0.14 -12.94 -4.16
N LYS A 10 0.41 -12.90 -2.84
CA LYS A 10 -0.65 -12.81 -1.82
C LYS A 10 -0.30 -11.88 -0.67
N HIS A 11 -1.33 -11.39 0.01
CA HIS A 11 -1.21 -10.73 1.31
C HIS A 11 -0.76 -11.74 2.38
N GLN A 12 -0.08 -11.25 3.42
CA GLN A 12 0.34 -12.07 4.56
C GLN A 12 -0.87 -12.77 5.20
N ASP A 13 -0.68 -14.01 5.66
CA ASP A 13 -1.76 -14.83 6.20
C ASP A 13 -2.32 -14.21 7.50
N ASP A 14 -1.46 -13.73 8.40
CA ASP A 14 -1.84 -13.03 9.64
C ASP A 14 -2.74 -11.80 9.38
N LEU A 15 -2.47 -11.05 8.31
CA LEU A 15 -3.28 -9.89 7.95
C LEU A 15 -4.68 -10.30 7.49
N ARG A 16 -4.77 -11.37 6.71
CA ARG A 16 -6.05 -11.91 6.25
C ARG A 16 -6.86 -12.46 7.43
N GLU A 17 -6.21 -13.21 8.31
CA GLU A 17 -6.84 -13.74 9.52
C GLU A 17 -7.41 -12.62 10.38
N PHE A 18 -6.61 -11.60 10.70
CA PHE A 18 -7.05 -10.44 11.47
C PHE A 18 -8.27 -9.75 10.84
N VAL A 19 -8.25 -9.48 9.53
CA VAL A 19 -9.36 -8.81 8.87
C VAL A 19 -10.60 -9.70 8.81
N SER A 20 -10.46 -10.99 8.51
CA SER A 20 -11.57 -11.94 8.52
C SER A 20 -12.22 -12.05 9.90
N GLU A 21 -11.42 -12.06 10.97
CA GLU A 21 -11.92 -12.12 12.36
C GLU A 21 -12.65 -10.85 12.80
N HIS A 22 -12.27 -9.69 12.24
CA HIS A 22 -12.78 -8.39 12.68
C HIS A 22 -13.62 -7.64 11.63
N HIS A 23 -13.95 -8.26 10.49
CA HIS A 23 -14.59 -7.58 9.36
C HIS A 23 -15.93 -6.92 9.73
N GLU A 24 -16.73 -7.51 10.62
CA GLU A 24 -17.99 -6.92 11.11
C GLU A 24 -17.73 -5.60 11.85
N ALA A 25 -16.78 -5.59 12.78
CA ALA A 25 -16.42 -4.38 13.52
C ALA A 25 -15.81 -3.31 12.59
N LEU A 26 -15.00 -3.74 11.61
CA LEU A 26 -14.45 -2.84 10.61
C LEU A 26 -15.54 -2.22 9.74
N ALA A 27 -16.64 -2.92 9.45
CA ALA A 27 -17.75 -2.39 8.65
C ALA A 27 -18.52 -1.25 9.36
N GLU A 28 -18.44 -1.17 10.69
CA GLU A 28 -19.12 -0.13 11.48
C GLU A 28 -18.36 1.20 11.52
N MET A 29 -17.10 1.24 11.08
CA MET A 29 -16.21 2.39 11.23
C MET A 29 -15.62 2.87 9.89
N PRO A 30 -15.18 4.13 9.77
CA PRO A 30 -14.50 4.60 8.56
C PRO A 30 -13.25 3.78 8.31
N THR A 31 -13.19 3.13 7.15
CA THR A 31 -12.11 2.19 6.83
C THR A 31 -11.33 2.62 5.60
N ALA A 32 -10.06 2.28 5.60
CA ALA A 32 -9.17 2.49 4.49
C ALA A 32 -8.18 1.34 4.45
N PHE A 33 -7.92 0.84 3.25
CA PHE A 33 -6.97 -0.21 2.96
C PHE A 33 -5.91 0.30 1.99
N PHE A 34 -4.65 -0.07 2.22
CA PHE A 34 -3.62 0.11 1.20
C PHE A 34 -2.78 -1.15 1.06
N GLN A 35 -2.34 -1.41 -0.16
CA GLN A 35 -1.36 -2.46 -0.44
C GLN A 35 -0.06 -1.88 -0.98
N VAL A 36 1.03 -2.58 -0.70
CA VAL A 36 2.35 -2.28 -1.26
C VAL A 36 2.82 -3.48 -2.08
N SER A 37 3.12 -3.26 -3.36
CA SER A 37 3.61 -4.31 -4.26
C SER A 37 4.42 -3.74 -5.41
N LEU A 38 5.42 -4.48 -5.91
CA LEU A 38 6.14 -4.10 -7.12
C LEU A 38 5.22 -4.05 -8.35
N SER A 39 4.13 -4.83 -8.38
CA SER A 39 3.13 -4.75 -9.44
C SER A 39 2.40 -3.41 -9.46
N SER A 40 2.38 -2.68 -8.33
CA SER A 40 1.84 -1.33 -8.25
C SER A 40 2.84 -0.26 -8.71
N ALA A 41 4.06 -0.63 -9.09
CA ALA A 41 5.10 0.31 -9.54
C ALA A 41 4.97 0.69 -11.02
N THR A 42 4.23 -0.08 -11.82
CA THR A 42 4.13 0.15 -13.27
C THR A 42 2.70 0.02 -13.77
N GLU A 43 2.40 0.74 -14.85
CA GLU A 43 1.09 0.69 -15.51
C GLU A 43 0.77 -0.69 -16.07
N GLU A 44 1.77 -1.36 -16.65
CA GLU A 44 1.65 -2.69 -17.23
C GLU A 44 1.15 -3.74 -16.23
N ASN A 45 1.52 -3.60 -14.95
CA ASN A 45 1.18 -4.54 -13.89
C ASN A 45 -0.06 -4.13 -13.08
N ARG A 46 -0.78 -3.08 -13.50
CA ARG A 46 -1.95 -2.55 -12.78
C ARG A 46 -3.05 -3.60 -12.58
N GLU A 47 -3.31 -4.43 -13.58
CA GLU A 47 -4.33 -5.49 -13.49
C GLU A 47 -3.94 -6.54 -12.43
N ALA A 48 -2.68 -6.95 -12.38
CA ALA A 48 -2.18 -7.87 -11.36
C ALA A 48 -2.29 -7.26 -9.96
N ALA A 49 -1.95 -5.97 -9.81
CA ALA A 49 -2.06 -5.26 -8.55
C ALA A 49 -3.53 -5.16 -8.08
N ALA A 50 -4.47 -4.87 -8.99
CA ALA A 50 -5.90 -4.88 -8.70
C ALA A 50 -6.42 -6.27 -8.28
N GLY A 51 -5.96 -7.33 -8.97
CA GLY A 51 -6.34 -8.71 -8.62
C GLY A 51 -5.95 -9.12 -7.20
N TYR A 52 -4.86 -8.59 -6.65
CA TYR A 52 -4.49 -8.84 -5.25
C TYR A 52 -5.46 -8.21 -4.25
N VAL A 53 -5.96 -7.01 -4.55
CA VAL A 53 -7.00 -6.35 -3.74
C VAL A 53 -8.30 -7.13 -3.82
N GLU A 54 -8.73 -7.51 -5.03
CA GLU A 54 -9.95 -8.29 -5.24
C GLU A 54 -9.91 -9.63 -4.49
N THR A 55 -8.77 -10.31 -4.56
CA THR A 55 -8.53 -11.56 -3.81
C THR A 55 -8.63 -11.31 -2.31
N PHE A 56 -8.05 -10.23 -1.79
CA PHE A 56 -8.11 -9.90 -0.36
C PHE A 56 -9.54 -9.63 0.12
N ILE A 57 -10.32 -8.88 -0.65
CA ILE A 57 -11.73 -8.61 -0.35
C ILE A 57 -12.53 -9.91 -0.39
N SER A 58 -12.31 -10.74 -1.41
CA SER A 58 -12.97 -12.06 -1.54
C SER A 58 -12.63 -13.00 -0.38
N ASP A 59 -11.36 -13.07 0.03
CA ASP A 59 -10.88 -13.94 1.09
C ASP A 59 -11.39 -13.52 2.48
N THR A 60 -11.57 -12.22 2.70
CA THR A 60 -11.89 -11.66 4.03
C THR A 60 -13.34 -11.24 4.21
N GLY A 61 -14.08 -11.05 3.11
CA GLY A 61 -15.43 -10.47 3.13
C GLY A 61 -15.47 -8.97 3.47
N TRP A 62 -14.32 -8.36 3.75
CA TRP A 62 -14.23 -6.96 4.16
C TRP A 62 -14.09 -6.02 2.96
N HIS A 63 -14.96 -4.99 2.92
CA HIS A 63 -15.00 -4.00 1.86
C HIS A 63 -14.63 -2.61 2.42
N PRO A 64 -13.36 -2.19 2.30
CA PRO A 64 -12.90 -0.89 2.82
C PRO A 64 -13.48 0.29 2.03
N ASP A 65 -13.75 1.41 2.72
CA ASP A 65 -14.32 2.62 2.09
C ASP A 65 -13.34 3.32 1.12
N ARG A 66 -12.03 3.14 1.35
CA ARG A 66 -10.94 3.70 0.56
C ARG A 66 -9.86 2.65 0.31
N ILE A 67 -9.34 2.62 -0.92
CA ILE A 67 -8.31 1.68 -1.34
C ILE A 67 -7.20 2.42 -2.07
N ALA A 68 -5.94 2.12 -1.72
CA ALA A 68 -4.78 2.56 -2.47
C ALA A 68 -3.79 1.42 -2.74
N GLN A 69 -2.99 1.59 -3.79
CA GLN A 69 -1.95 0.66 -4.20
C GLN A 69 -0.64 1.42 -4.42
N PHE A 70 0.45 0.99 -3.79
CA PHE A 70 1.74 1.69 -3.82
C PHE A 70 2.88 0.77 -4.26
N GLY A 71 3.81 1.30 -5.06
CA GLY A 71 4.95 0.54 -5.61
C GLY A 71 5.95 0.04 -4.57
N GLY A 72 6.09 0.75 -3.45
CA GLY A 72 7.06 0.44 -2.40
C GLY A 72 8.50 0.69 -2.83
N ALA A 73 9.44 -0.07 -2.26
CA ALA A 73 10.86 0.11 -2.53
C ALA A 73 11.63 -1.21 -2.55
N LEU A 74 12.68 -1.27 -3.38
CA LEU A 74 13.71 -2.29 -3.34
C LEU A 74 14.89 -1.81 -2.52
N ARG A 75 14.98 -2.27 -1.27
CA ARG A 75 16.06 -1.92 -0.33
C ARG A 75 17.27 -2.84 -0.51
N PHE A 76 17.96 -2.72 -1.64
CA PHE A 76 19.14 -3.53 -1.97
C PHE A 76 20.26 -3.43 -0.92
N SER A 77 20.34 -2.32 -0.19
CA SER A 77 21.28 -2.10 0.91
C SER A 77 21.03 -3.04 2.11
N GLU A 78 19.79 -3.49 2.30
CA GLU A 78 19.37 -4.35 3.41
C GLU A 78 19.44 -5.85 3.05
N TYR A 79 19.72 -6.18 1.78
CA TYR A 79 19.69 -7.57 1.30
C TYR A 79 21.06 -8.23 1.39
N GLY A 80 21.10 -9.45 1.95
CA GLY A 80 22.25 -10.35 1.82
C GLY A 80 22.51 -10.75 0.36
N PHE A 81 23.73 -11.23 0.05
CA PHE A 81 24.20 -11.52 -1.31
C PHE A 81 23.20 -12.32 -2.17
N LEU A 82 22.67 -13.43 -1.63
CA LEU A 82 21.73 -14.30 -2.35
C LEU A 82 20.39 -13.62 -2.65
N LYS A 83 19.79 -12.96 -1.64
CA LYS A 83 18.53 -12.22 -1.79
C LYS A 83 18.70 -11.09 -2.80
N ARG A 84 19.83 -10.38 -2.75
CA ARG A 84 20.18 -9.31 -3.69
C ARG A 84 20.25 -9.82 -5.13
N LEU A 85 20.89 -10.97 -5.38
CA LEU A 85 20.98 -11.55 -6.72
C LEU A 85 19.59 -11.95 -7.28
N MET A 86 18.74 -12.55 -6.43
CA MET A 86 17.37 -12.90 -6.81
C MET A 86 16.54 -11.66 -7.13
N MET A 87 16.56 -10.64 -6.26
CA MET A 87 15.79 -9.41 -6.47
C MET A 87 16.26 -8.63 -7.70
N LYS A 88 17.55 -8.63 -8.04
CA LYS A 88 18.05 -8.05 -9.29
C LYS A 88 17.45 -8.70 -10.53
N ARG A 89 17.20 -10.02 -10.48
CA ARG A 89 16.59 -10.74 -11.60
C ARG A 89 15.11 -10.37 -11.79
N ILE A 90 14.38 -10.20 -10.68
CA ILE A 90 12.97 -9.76 -10.70
C ILE A 90 12.87 -8.29 -11.15
N ALA A 91 13.76 -7.44 -10.66
CA ALA A 91 13.76 -6.03 -10.97
C ALA A 91 14.24 -5.72 -12.40
N LYS A 92 14.82 -6.68 -13.12
CA LYS A 92 15.35 -6.45 -14.48
C LYS A 92 14.26 -6.02 -15.47
N ASP A 93 13.05 -6.52 -15.29
CA ASP A 93 11.91 -6.18 -16.15
C ASP A 93 11.23 -4.87 -15.70
N LEU A 94 11.57 -4.36 -14.51
CA LEU A 94 11.02 -3.15 -13.90
C LEU A 94 12.00 -1.95 -13.94
N LEU A 95 13.30 -2.20 -14.11
CA LEU A 95 14.36 -1.20 -14.10
C LEU A 95 15.00 -1.10 -15.48
N GLU A 96 15.18 0.12 -15.99
CA GLU A 96 15.98 0.36 -17.17
C GLU A 96 17.45 -0.08 -16.93
N GLU A 97 18.11 -0.63 -17.96
CA GLU A 97 19.43 -1.29 -17.88
C GLU A 97 20.54 -0.43 -17.23
N GLU A 98 20.40 0.90 -17.23
CA GLU A 98 21.36 1.86 -16.68
C GLU A 98 21.23 2.06 -15.16
N THR A 99 20.19 1.48 -14.52
CA THR A 99 20.02 1.62 -13.07
C THR A 99 21.07 0.79 -12.35
N SER A 100 22.12 1.46 -11.88
CA SER A 100 23.11 0.89 -10.96
C SER A 100 22.38 0.24 -9.78
N THR A 101 22.30 -1.10 -9.79
CA THR A 101 21.70 -1.95 -8.74
C THR A 101 22.54 -1.98 -7.45
N SER A 102 23.26 -0.89 -7.19
CA SER A 102 24.07 -0.60 -6.00
C SER A 102 23.33 0.17 -4.93
N SER A 103 22.29 0.93 -5.31
CA SER A 103 21.48 1.74 -4.40
C SER A 103 20.07 1.18 -4.28
N ASP A 104 19.40 1.55 -3.20
CA ASP A 104 17.98 1.30 -3.05
C ASP A 104 17.20 1.99 -4.18
N VAL A 105 16.09 1.38 -4.60
CA VAL A 105 15.20 1.95 -5.62
C VAL A 105 13.83 2.18 -5.01
N GLU A 106 13.34 3.41 -5.11
CA GLU A 106 12.03 3.83 -4.61
C GLU A 106 11.04 3.88 -5.78
N PHE A 107 9.93 3.16 -5.64
CA PHE A 107 8.81 3.17 -6.59
C PHE A 107 7.55 3.80 -5.99
N THR A 108 7.59 4.19 -4.71
CA THR A 108 6.49 4.85 -4.04
C THR A 108 6.33 6.26 -4.60
N ASP A 109 5.16 6.54 -5.16
CA ASP A 109 4.72 7.92 -5.36
C ASP A 109 4.27 8.49 -4.01
N TRP A 110 5.16 9.22 -3.35
CA TRP A 110 4.88 9.84 -2.06
C TRP A 110 3.78 10.90 -2.14
N ASN A 111 3.59 11.56 -3.28
CA ASN A 111 2.46 12.49 -3.44
C ASN A 111 1.13 11.73 -3.47
N ALA A 112 1.11 10.53 -4.06
CA ALA A 112 -0.07 9.67 -4.03
C ALA A 112 -0.36 9.14 -2.61
N VAL A 113 0.68 8.86 -1.81
CA VAL A 113 0.53 8.51 -0.40
C VAL A 113 -0.07 9.68 0.40
N ASP A 114 0.47 10.89 0.23
CA ASP A 114 -0.03 12.09 0.89
C ASP A 114 -1.48 12.40 0.48
N ALA A 115 -1.80 12.28 -0.81
CA ALA A 115 -3.15 12.47 -1.33
C ALA A 115 -4.14 11.44 -0.75
N PHE A 116 -3.72 10.17 -0.66
CA PHE A 116 -4.55 9.13 -0.06
C PHE A 116 -4.77 9.38 1.44
N ALA A 117 -3.73 9.76 2.18
CA ALA A 117 -3.85 10.08 3.59
C ALA A 117 -4.80 11.27 3.82
N ALA A 118 -4.70 12.31 3.00
CA ALA A 118 -5.59 13.46 3.05
C ALA A 118 -7.04 13.10 2.71
N ASP A 119 -7.28 12.27 1.69
CA ASP A 119 -8.61 11.77 1.35
C ASP A 119 -9.22 10.96 2.50
N VAL A 120 -8.45 10.07 3.14
CA VAL A 120 -8.93 9.30 4.29
C VAL A 120 -9.25 10.21 5.47
N ALA A 121 -8.40 11.21 5.78
CA ALA A 121 -8.66 12.16 6.85
C ALA A 121 -9.99 12.91 6.62
N SER A 122 -10.15 13.48 5.42
CA SER A 122 -11.38 14.17 5.01
C SER A 122 -12.61 13.25 5.07
N PHE A 123 -12.47 12.00 4.63
CA PHE A 123 -13.55 11.00 4.71
C PHE A 123 -13.96 10.68 6.16
N VAL A 124 -12.97 10.51 7.05
CA VAL A 124 -13.20 10.25 8.47
C VAL A 124 -13.88 11.44 9.15
N GLU A 125 -13.39 12.67 8.92
CA GLU A 125 -13.98 13.90 9.44
C GLU A 125 -15.43 14.06 9.01
N GLY A 126 -15.70 13.86 7.71
CA GLY A 126 -17.06 13.93 7.16
C GLY A 126 -18.00 12.87 7.73
N ARG A 127 -17.50 11.67 8.04
CA ARG A 127 -18.29 10.58 8.67
C ARG A 127 -18.55 10.82 10.15
N LEU A 128 -17.60 11.41 10.87
CA LEU A 128 -17.71 11.65 12.31
C LEU A 128 -18.36 12.99 12.65
N GLY A 129 -18.56 13.87 11.66
CA GLY A 129 -19.09 15.21 11.88
C GLY A 129 -18.12 16.12 12.64
N VAL A 130 -16.81 15.80 12.60
CA VAL A 130 -15.77 16.61 13.24
C VAL A 130 -15.46 17.78 12.30
N PRO A 131 -15.63 19.05 12.73
CA PRO A 131 -15.21 20.18 11.93
C PRO A 131 -13.69 20.16 11.74
N PRO A 132 -13.16 20.58 10.58
CA PRO A 132 -11.72 20.58 10.33
C PRO A 132 -11.02 21.38 11.42
N ASP A 133 -9.93 20.83 11.95
CA ASP A 133 -9.12 21.43 13.01
C ASP A 133 -8.79 22.88 12.62
N GLU A 134 -9.23 23.84 13.44
CA GLU A 134 -8.89 25.25 13.27
C GLU A 134 -7.39 25.37 13.48
N ALA A 135 -6.63 25.25 12.39
CA ALA A 135 -5.18 25.42 12.37
C ALA A 135 -4.81 26.63 13.24
N GLU A 136 -4.02 26.38 14.30
CA GLU A 136 -3.64 27.39 15.27
C GLU A 136 -3.17 28.67 14.55
N PRO A 137 -3.71 29.86 14.90
CA PRO A 137 -3.23 31.08 14.30
C PRO A 137 -1.76 31.24 14.70
N ALA A 138 -0.88 31.22 13.69
CA ALA A 138 0.54 31.50 13.83
C ALA A 138 0.69 32.77 14.68
N GLY A 139 1.14 32.57 15.93
CA GLY A 139 1.29 33.62 16.91
C GLY A 139 2.38 34.60 16.50
N ARG A 140 1.95 35.86 16.34
CA ARG A 140 2.67 37.15 16.41
C ARG A 140 4.16 37.21 16.05
#